data_AF-A0A8J4RR74-F1
#
_entry.id   AF-A0A8J4RR74-F1
#
_cell.length_a   1.000
_cell.length_b   1.000
_cell.length_c   1.000
_cell.angle_alpha   90.00
_cell.angle_beta   90.00
_cell.angle_gamma   90.00
#
_symmetry.space_group_name_H-M   'P 1'
#
loop_
_entity.id
_entity.type
_entity.pdbx_description
1 polymer ?
#
loop_
_entity_poly.entity_id
_entity_poly.type
_entity_poly.pdbx_seq_one_letter_code
_entity_poly.pdbx_strand_id
1 'polypeptide(L)'
;MQQERSKGKKIAKRGEKVSEMTQAIQNFTELSRMRFLARQAKASAITENMADSSDKFSLEKAIGILNEYKELDAFGFYKVQKELYNRETRIAFMSMTDERKRSWMDIIANGLK
;
A
#
# COMPACT_ATOMS: atom_id res chain seq x y z
N MET A 1 -11.64 -19.88 -83.31
CA MET A 1 -11.65 -20.27 -81.89
C MET A 1 -10.41 -19.72 -81.20
N GLN A 2 -10.56 -19.38 -79.92
CA GLN A 2 -9.56 -19.02 -78.90
C GLN A 2 -9.02 -17.58 -78.93
N GLN A 3 -8.87 -16.86 -77.82
CA GLN A 3 -9.53 -16.79 -76.51
C GLN A 3 -8.85 -15.57 -75.85
N GLU A 4 -9.60 -14.56 -75.41
CA GLU A 4 -9.09 -13.49 -74.54
C GLU A 4 -8.61 -14.09 -73.20
N ARG A 5 -7.55 -13.52 -72.60
CA ARG A 5 -7.56 -13.23 -71.14
C ARG A 5 -6.47 -12.26 -70.67
N SER A 6 -6.94 -11.03 -70.51
CA SER A 6 -6.67 -9.99 -69.51
C SER A 6 -5.40 -10.01 -68.63
N LYS A 7 -4.83 -8.80 -68.57
CA LYS A 7 -3.83 -8.23 -67.68
C LYS A 7 -4.11 -8.52 -66.19
N GLY A 8 -3.16 -9.16 -65.49
CA GLY A 8 -3.17 -9.28 -64.03
C GLY A 8 -2.66 -8.01 -63.34
N LYS A 9 -3.57 -7.19 -62.81
CA LYS A 9 -3.25 -6.02 -61.97
C LYS A 9 -3.16 -6.44 -60.50
N LYS A 10 -1.94 -6.62 -59.97
CA LYS A 10 -1.69 -6.82 -58.53
C LYS A 10 -1.73 -5.47 -57.79
N ILE A 11 -2.93 -4.99 -57.42
CA ILE A 11 -3.07 -3.86 -56.50
C ILE A 11 -4.23 -4.16 -55.53
N ALA A 12 -3.94 -4.89 -54.45
CA ALA A 12 -4.91 -5.11 -53.36
C ALA A 12 -4.30 -5.09 -51.94
N LYS A 13 -2.97 -4.94 -51.79
CA LYS A 13 -2.31 -5.10 -50.48
C LYS A 13 -2.11 -3.83 -49.64
N ARG A 14 -2.35 -2.63 -50.20
CA ARG A 14 -2.12 -1.37 -49.46
C ARG A 14 -3.31 -0.97 -48.58
N GLY A 15 -4.55 -1.16 -49.05
CA GLY A 15 -5.75 -0.81 -48.28
C GLY A 15 -5.93 -1.69 -47.04
N GLU A 16 -5.67 -2.99 -47.19
CA GLU A 16 -5.77 -3.99 -46.11
C GLU A 16 -4.78 -3.70 -44.97
N LYS A 17 -3.51 -3.40 -45.31
CA LYS A 17 -2.48 -3.04 -44.32
C LYS A 17 -2.76 -1.73 -43.57
N VAL A 18 -3.33 -0.73 -44.24
CA VAL A 18 -3.71 0.54 -43.60
C VAL A 18 -4.89 0.32 -42.65
N SER A 19 -5.82 -0.56 -43.01
CA SER A 19 -6.92 -0.99 -42.15
C SER A 19 -6.41 -1.74 -40.91
N GLU A 20 -5.48 -2.68 -41.06
CA GLU A 20 -4.85 -3.39 -39.93
C GLU A 20 -4.08 -2.45 -38.99
N MET A 21 -3.31 -1.52 -39.54
CA MET A 21 -2.56 -0.55 -38.74
C MET A 21 -3.48 0.38 -37.94
N THR A 22 -4.59 0.80 -38.55
CA THR A 22 -5.61 1.61 -37.88
C THR A 22 -6.26 0.83 -36.74
N GLN A 23 -6.58 -0.44 -36.96
CA GLN A 23 -7.12 -1.33 -35.92
C GLN A 23 -6.13 -1.52 -34.76
N ALA A 24 -4.84 -1.69 -35.06
CA ALA A 24 -3.80 -1.84 -34.05
C ALA A 24 -3.66 -0.59 -33.17
N ILE A 25 -3.74 0.61 -33.76
CA ILE A 25 -3.69 1.89 -33.03
C ILE A 25 -4.90 2.04 -32.09
N GLN A 26 -6.09 1.68 -32.57
CA GLN A 26 -7.31 1.73 -31.75
C GLN A 26 -7.23 0.78 -30.56
N ASN A 27 -6.83 -0.47 -30.80
CA ASN A 27 -6.66 -1.48 -29.75
C ASN A 27 -5.61 -1.05 -28.70
N PHE A 28 -4.49 -0.48 -29.13
CA PHE A 28 -3.46 0.04 -28.22
C PHE A 28 -3.98 1.20 -27.35
N THR A 29 -4.77 2.09 -27.94
CA THR A 29 -5.39 3.22 -27.23
C THR A 29 -6.36 2.73 -26.17
N GLU A 30 -7.19 1.75 -26.50
CA GLU A 30 -8.15 1.15 -25.58
C GLU A 30 -7.45 0.41 -24.42
N LEU A 31 -6.45 -0.42 -24.72
CA LEU A 31 -5.62 -1.09 -23.71
C LEU A 31 -4.95 -0.09 -22.77
N SER A 32 -4.46 1.03 -23.29
CA SER A 32 -3.80 2.06 -22.49
C SER A 32 -4.78 2.75 -21.54
N ARG A 33 -6.00 3.06 -22.01
CA ARG A 33 -7.08 3.60 -21.16
C ARG A 33 -7.49 2.61 -20.07
N MET A 34 -7.68 1.35 -20.41
CA MET A 34 -8.05 0.30 -19.45
C MET A 34 -6.98 0.15 -18.36
N ARG A 35 -5.70 0.14 -18.73
CA ARG A 35 -4.58 0.10 -17.77
C ARG A 35 -4.53 1.35 -16.89
N PHE A 36 -4.78 2.53 -17.45
CA PHE A 36 -4.82 3.78 -16.69
C PHE A 36 -5.96 3.78 -15.67
N LEU A 37 -7.18 3.41 -16.07
CA LEU A 37 -8.33 3.31 -15.18
C LEU A 37 -8.11 2.26 -14.09
N ALA A 38 -7.55 1.10 -14.43
CA ALA A 38 -7.22 0.07 -13.44
C ALA A 38 -6.17 0.53 -12.42
N ARG A 39 -5.19 1.34 -12.84
CA ARG A 39 -4.20 1.96 -11.93
C ARG A 39 -4.86 3.03 -11.05
N GLN A 40 -5.73 3.85 -11.61
CA GLN A 40 -6.45 4.88 -10.86
C GLN A 40 -7.36 4.24 -9.79
N ALA A 41 -8.14 3.21 -10.15
CA ALA A 41 -8.98 2.47 -9.20
C ALA A 41 -8.15 1.83 -8.08
N LYS A 42 -6.97 1.27 -8.38
CA LYS A 42 -6.05 0.75 -7.36
C LYS A 42 -5.50 1.86 -6.45
N ALA A 43 -5.14 3.01 -7.01
CA ALA A 43 -4.65 4.14 -6.23
C ALA A 43 -5.74 4.69 -5.30
N SER A 44 -6.98 4.84 -5.78
CA SER A 44 -8.12 5.27 -4.98
C SER A 44 -8.45 4.28 -3.86
N ALA A 45 -8.40 2.98 -4.14
CA ALA A 45 -8.60 1.94 -3.11
C ALA A 45 -7.49 1.94 -2.04
N ILE A 46 -6.25 2.34 -2.38
CA ILE A 46 -5.17 2.48 -1.40
C ILE A 46 -5.42 3.71 -0.51
N THR A 47 -5.92 4.82 -1.06
CA THR A 47 -6.20 6.03 -0.29
C THR A 47 -7.41 5.88 0.65
N GLU A 48 -8.44 5.13 0.27
CA GLU A 48 -9.61 4.89 1.12
C GLU A 48 -9.27 4.00 2.35
N ASN A 49 -8.29 3.09 2.22
CA ASN A 49 -7.83 2.27 3.35
C ASN A 49 -6.91 3.04 4.33
N MET A 50 -6.51 4.28 4.02
CA MET A 50 -5.63 5.09 4.87
C MET A 50 -6.38 6.18 5.65
N ALA A 51 -7.68 6.39 5.40
CA ALA A 51 -8.40 7.55 5.89
C ALA A 51 -9.18 7.34 7.21
N ASP A 52 -9.30 6.11 7.73
CA ASP A 52 -10.29 5.84 8.80
C ASP A 52 -9.79 4.99 9.98
N SER A 53 -8.47 4.93 10.19
CA SER A 53 -7.94 4.46 11.46
C SER A 53 -7.26 5.65 12.13
N SER A 54 -7.93 6.27 13.10
CA SER A 54 -7.21 6.78 14.27
C SER A 54 -6.30 5.64 14.70
N ASP A 55 -5.01 5.70 14.35
CA ASP A 55 -4.09 4.57 14.46
C ASP A 55 -4.13 4.15 15.92
N LYS A 56 -4.83 3.05 16.20
CA LYS A 56 -5.17 2.64 17.57
C LYS A 56 -3.90 2.37 18.39
N PHE A 57 -2.78 2.21 17.69
CA PHE A 57 -1.45 2.01 18.19
C PHE A 57 -0.48 3.14 17.82
N SER A 58 -0.98 4.38 17.68
CA SER A 58 -0.14 5.53 17.41
C SER A 58 0.88 5.74 18.54
N LEU A 59 2.05 6.26 18.18
CA LEU A 59 3.09 6.57 19.16
C LEU A 59 2.59 7.58 20.20
N GLU A 60 1.90 8.62 19.75
CA GLU A 60 1.33 9.65 20.64
C GLU A 60 0.42 9.05 21.71
N LYS A 61 -0.47 8.13 21.33
CA LYS A 61 -1.37 7.46 22.27
C LYS A 61 -0.61 6.56 23.24
N ALA A 62 0.42 5.85 22.78
CA ALA A 62 1.28 5.04 23.63
C ALA A 62 2.04 5.89 24.67
N ILE A 63 2.57 7.05 24.27
CA ILE A 63 3.23 8.00 25.17
C ILE A 63 2.22 8.61 26.15
N GLY A 64 1.01 8.91 25.71
CA GLY A 64 -0.09 9.33 26.58
C GLY A 64 -0.35 8.33 27.71
N ILE A 65 -0.51 7.05 27.37
CA ILE A 65 -0.67 5.97 28.35
C ILE A 65 0.55 5.87 29.27
N LEU A 66 1.78 5.96 28.75
CA LEU A 66 3.00 5.89 29.56
C LEU A 66 3.05 7.00 30.62
N ASN A 67 2.61 8.22 30.28
CA ASN A 67 2.56 9.36 31.20
C ASN A 67 1.58 9.16 32.38
N GLU A 68 0.64 8.22 32.29
CA GLU A 68 -0.26 7.89 33.41
C GLU A 68 0.48 7.15 34.54
N TYR A 69 1.63 6.53 34.24
CA TYR A 69 2.44 5.77 35.21
C TYR A 69 3.46 6.66 35.93
N LYS A 70 2.94 7.49 36.86
CA LYS A 70 3.75 8.45 37.64
C LYS A 70 4.79 7.84 38.58
N GLU A 71 4.65 6.55 38.88
CA GLU A 71 5.58 5.79 39.74
C GLU A 71 6.89 5.44 39.02
N LEU A 72 6.92 5.57 37.68
CA LEU A 72 8.09 5.26 36.88
C LEU A 72 9.12 6.40 37.03
N ASP A 73 10.34 6.06 37.43
CA ASP A 73 11.42 7.03 37.49
C ASP A 73 11.80 7.54 36.10
N ALA A 74 12.48 8.70 36.03
CA ALA A 74 12.81 9.32 34.75
C ALA A 74 13.61 8.37 33.83
N PHE A 75 14.51 7.57 34.40
CA PHE A 75 15.33 6.65 33.62
C PHE A 75 14.53 5.45 33.11
N GLY A 76 13.68 4.85 33.95
CA GLY A 76 12.73 3.82 33.53
C GLY A 76 11.78 4.32 32.45
N PHE A 77 11.28 5.55 32.58
CA PHE A 77 10.47 6.20 31.56
C PHE A 77 11.16 6.25 30.21
N TYR A 78 12.41 6.76 30.15
CA TYR A 78 13.14 6.84 28.88
C TYR A 78 13.42 5.46 28.26
N LYS A 79 13.70 4.43 29.07
CA LYS A 79 13.87 3.06 28.57
C LYS A 79 12.58 2.53 27.94
N VAL A 80 11.46 2.67 28.64
CA VAL A 80 10.16 2.23 28.15
C VAL A 80 9.74 3.02 26.90
N GLN A 81 9.92 4.34 26.92
CA GLN A 81 9.67 5.20 25.77
C GLN A 81 10.48 4.75 24.56
N LYS A 82 11.76 4.40 24.75
CA LYS A 82 12.62 3.88 23.69
C LYS A 82 12.04 2.63 23.02
N GLU A 83 11.55 1.70 23.84
CA GLU A 83 10.89 0.48 23.36
C GLU A 83 9.59 0.77 22.59
N LEU A 84 8.81 1.77 23.03
CA LEU A 84 7.57 2.16 22.34
C LEU A 84 7.79 2.80 20.96
N TYR A 85 8.99 3.25 20.60
CA TYR A 85 9.25 3.64 19.21
C TYR A 85 9.17 2.45 18.25
N ASN A 86 9.50 1.24 18.71
CA ASN A 86 9.28 0.02 17.93
C ASN A 86 7.76 -0.25 17.81
N ARG A 87 7.29 -0.38 16.57
CA ARG A 87 5.87 -0.57 16.27
C ARG A 87 5.31 -1.86 16.88
N GLU A 88 6.03 -2.97 16.81
CA GLU A 88 5.54 -4.26 17.31
C GLU A 88 5.46 -4.25 18.84
N THR A 89 6.50 -3.74 19.50
CA THR A 89 6.52 -3.57 20.95
C THR A 89 5.40 -2.65 21.41
N ARG A 90 5.17 -1.54 20.69
CA ARG A 90 4.07 -0.61 20.98
C ARG A 90 2.69 -1.26 20.84
N ILE A 91 2.46 -2.03 19.78
CA ILE A 91 1.21 -2.78 19.59
C ILE A 91 0.99 -3.75 20.75
N ALA A 92 2.02 -4.48 21.15
CA ALA A 92 1.95 -5.41 22.26
C ALA A 92 1.62 -4.68 23.58
N PHE A 93 2.36 -3.63 23.92
CA PHE A 93 2.14 -2.80 25.13
C PHE A 93 0.70 -2.28 25.20
N MET A 94 0.20 -1.71 24.10
CA MET A 94 -1.14 -1.12 24.06
C MET A 94 -2.27 -2.17 24.10
N SER A 95 -1.95 -3.43 23.80
CA SER A 95 -2.90 -4.55 23.84
C SER A 95 -2.90 -5.30 25.19
N MET A 96 -1.97 -4.98 26.10
CA MET A 96 -1.89 -5.59 27.44
C MET A 96 -2.89 -4.98 28.42
N THR A 97 -3.29 -5.75 29.44
CA THR A 97 -3.97 -5.22 30.64
C THR A 97 -3.01 -4.34 31.44
N ASP A 98 -3.53 -3.44 32.27
CA ASP A 98 -2.67 -2.49 33.00
C ASP A 98 -1.70 -3.19 33.97
N GLU A 99 -2.11 -4.30 34.58
CA GLU A 99 -1.22 -5.15 35.41
C GLU A 99 -0.03 -5.69 34.60
N ARG A 100 -0.30 -6.17 33.37
CA ARG A 100 0.75 -6.66 32.47
C ARG A 100 1.64 -5.53 31.97
N LYS A 101 1.07 -4.35 31.68
CA LYS A 101 1.84 -3.15 31.32
C LYS A 101 2.81 -2.79 32.44
N ARG A 102 2.36 -2.74 33.70
CA ARG A 102 3.22 -2.45 34.88
C ARG A 102 4.37 -3.45 34.99
N SER A 103 4.05 -4.74 34.92
CA SER A 103 5.05 -5.81 34.99
C SER A 103 6.08 -5.71 33.86
N TRP A 104 5.61 -5.47 32.64
CA TRP A 104 6.48 -5.29 31.48
C TRP A 104 7.37 -4.05 31.62
N MET A 105 6.83 -2.92 32.06
CA MET A 105 7.61 -1.70 32.31
C MET A 105 8.67 -1.91 33.40
N ASP A 106 8.35 -2.65 34.46
CA ASP A 106 9.31 -2.99 35.52
C ASP A 106 10.49 -3.80 34.96
N ILE A 107 10.21 -4.79 34.11
CA ILE A 107 11.25 -5.59 33.42
C ILE A 107 12.13 -4.70 32.53
N ILE A 108 11.55 -3.76 31.78
CA ILE A 108 12.32 -2.86 30.91
C ILE A 108 13.13 -1.84 31.73
N ALA A 109 12.54 -1.29 32.79
CA ALA A 109 13.17 -0.29 33.64
C ALA A 109 14.33 -0.88 34.45
N ASN A 110 14.11 -2.03 35.09
CA ASN A 110 15.00 -2.62 36.09
C ASN A 110 15.75 -3.88 35.61
N GLY A 111 15.38 -4.44 34.47
CA GLY A 111 15.91 -5.71 33.97
C GLY A 111 15.17 -6.93 34.54
N LEU A 112 15.40 -8.10 33.95
CA LEU A 112 14.96 -9.37 34.53
C LEU A 112 15.79 -9.63 35.79
N LYS A 113 15.12 -9.81 36.93
CA LYS A 113 15.72 -10.26 38.18
C LYS A 113 15.85 -11.77 38.21
#